data_AF-A0A9P6RY71-F1
#
_entry.id   AF-A0A9P6RY71-F1
#
_cell.length_a   1.000
_cell.length_b   1.000
_cell.length_c   1.000
_cell.angle_alpha   90.00
_cell.angle_beta   90.00
_cell.angle_gamma   90.00
#
_symmetry.space_group_name_H-M   'P 1'
#
loop_
_entity.id
_entity.type
_entity.pdbx_description
1 polymer ?
#
loop_
_entity_poly.entity_id
_entity_poly.type
_entity_poly.pdbx_seq_one_letter_code
_entity_poly.pdbx_strand_id
1 'polypeptide(L)'
;KGELADPNNVEDRLWPRAAAFAERLWSGYENPKGEALISADAILRLLPWREKLVLRGVRAGPLNQGFCTRNPLDCFQPPNPNPPK
;
A
#
# COMPACT_ATOMS: atom_id res chain seq x y z
N LYS A 1 12.35 15.90 -17.93
CA LYS A 1 13.48 15.43 -17.08
C LYS A 1 12.90 14.94 -15.76
N GLY A 2 13.44 13.89 -15.15
CA GLY A 2 13.20 13.64 -13.73
C GLY A 2 13.94 14.70 -12.92
N GLU A 3 13.30 15.84 -12.67
CA GLU A 3 13.98 17.07 -12.20
C GLU A 3 14.78 16.88 -10.92
N LEU A 4 14.30 15.99 -10.04
CA LEU A 4 14.99 15.54 -8.84
C LEU A 4 15.06 14.00 -8.77
N ALA A 5 14.83 13.31 -9.89
CA ALA A 5 14.75 11.85 -9.93
C ALA A 5 15.91 11.27 -10.73
N ASP A 6 16.68 10.41 -10.08
CA ASP A 6 17.89 9.78 -10.62
C ASP A 6 17.85 8.27 -10.33
N PRO A 7 18.79 7.47 -10.90
CA PRO A 7 18.82 6.02 -10.68
C PRO A 7 18.98 5.59 -9.21
N ASN A 8 19.41 6.48 -8.31
CA ASN A 8 19.57 6.18 -6.89
C ASN A 8 18.25 6.33 -6.11
N ASN A 9 17.38 7.26 -6.52
CA ASN A 9 16.15 7.56 -5.79
C ASN A 9 14.85 7.18 -6.52
N VAL A 10 14.93 6.77 -7.79
CA VAL A 10 13.75 6.48 -8.60
C VAL A 10 12.92 5.32 -8.03
N GLU A 11 13.58 4.26 -7.56
CA GLU A 11 12.90 3.07 -7.02
C GLU A 11 12.17 3.36 -5.72
N ASP A 12 12.82 4.09 -4.81
CA ASP A 12 12.26 4.48 -3.50
C ASP A 12 11.05 5.39 -3.65
N ARG A 13 11.09 6.28 -4.65
CA ARG A 13 9.95 7.14 -4.98
C ARG A 13 8.85 6.36 -5.67
N LEU A 14 9.17 5.46 -6.58
CA LEU A 14 8.18 4.77 -7.40
C LEU A 14 7.45 3.69 -6.59
N TRP A 15 8.19 2.87 -5.87
CA TRP A 15 7.67 1.76 -5.10
C TRP A 15 7.56 2.11 -3.63
N PRO A 16 6.44 1.80 -2.95
CA PRO A 16 5.34 0.93 -3.37
C PRO A 16 4.12 1.66 -3.99
N ARG A 17 4.19 2.98 -4.21
CA ARG A 17 3.05 3.79 -4.72
C ARG A 17 2.56 3.31 -6.08
N ALA A 18 3.47 2.94 -6.98
CA ALA A 18 3.12 2.36 -8.26
C ALA A 18 2.35 1.03 -8.13
N ALA A 19 2.60 0.24 -7.08
CA ALA A 19 1.86 -1.00 -6.84
C ALA A 19 0.40 -0.71 -6.43
N ALA A 20 0.17 0.31 -5.58
CA ALA A 20 -1.18 0.72 -5.23
C ALA A 20 -1.96 1.23 -6.45
N PHE A 21 -1.30 1.98 -7.34
CA PHE A 21 -1.91 2.41 -8.60
C PHE A 21 -2.20 1.23 -9.54
N ALA A 22 -1.25 0.29 -9.67
CA ALA A 22 -1.43 -0.91 -10.48
C ALA A 22 -2.59 -1.78 -9.99
N GLU A 23 -2.75 -1.93 -8.66
CA GLU A 23 -3.88 -2.66 -8.09
C GLU A 23 -5.21 -2.03 -8.51
N ARG A 24 -5.33 -0.70 -8.41
CA ARG A 24 -6.55 0.03 -8.78
C ARG A 24 -6.93 -0.17 -10.25
N LEU A 25 -5.93 -0.11 -11.14
CA LEU A 25 -6.15 -0.32 -12.56
C LEU A 25 -6.49 -1.78 -12.90
N TRP A 26 -5.98 -2.73 -12.12
CA TRP A 26 -6.17 -4.15 -12.37
C TRP A 26 -7.49 -4.69 -11.83
N SER A 27 -7.82 -4.39 -10.57
CA SER A 27 -9.03 -4.90 -9.90
C SER A 27 -10.23 -3.97 -9.99
N GLY A 28 -10.03 -2.74 -10.45
CA GLY A 28 -11.09 -1.76 -10.58
C GLY A 28 -11.44 -1.06 -9.26
N TYR A 29 -12.59 -0.37 -9.27
CA TYR A 29 -12.95 0.56 -8.20
C TYR A 29 -13.73 -0.07 -7.03
N GLU A 30 -14.28 -1.25 -7.25
CA GLU A 30 -15.35 -1.86 -6.47
C GLU A 30 -14.94 -3.25 -5.99
N ASN A 31 -15.51 -3.67 -4.86
CA ASN A 31 -15.37 -5.02 -4.38
C ASN A 31 -16.34 -5.95 -5.14
N PRO A 32 -16.23 -7.29 -4.98
CA PRO A 32 -17.15 -8.23 -5.65
C PRO A 32 -18.63 -8.06 -5.28
N LYS A 33 -18.94 -7.29 -4.23
CA LYS A 33 -20.30 -6.97 -3.77
C LYS A 33 -20.82 -5.63 -4.31
N GLY A 34 -20.03 -4.92 -5.13
CA GLY A 34 -20.38 -3.62 -5.71
C GLY A 34 -20.16 -2.43 -4.77
N GLU A 35 -19.44 -2.61 -3.65
CA GLU A 35 -19.12 -1.54 -2.71
C GLU A 35 -17.75 -0.92 -3.06
N ALA A 36 -17.59 0.38 -2.83
CA ALA A 36 -16.31 1.05 -3.09
C ALA A 36 -15.19 0.46 -2.22
N LEU A 37 -14.07 0.08 -2.85
CA LEU A 37 -12.88 -0.38 -2.13
C LEU A 37 -12.30 0.76 -1.28
N ILE A 38 -12.06 0.47 -0.01
CA ILE A 38 -11.55 1.43 0.97
C ILE A 38 -10.04 1.23 1.13
N SER A 39 -9.29 2.33 1.22
CA SER A 39 -7.83 2.30 1.43
C SER A 39 -7.40 1.52 2.68
N ALA A 40 -8.23 1.52 3.73
CA ALA A 40 -8.01 0.79 4.97
C ALA A 40 -8.00 -0.74 4.80
N ASP A 41 -8.70 -1.28 3.81
CA ASP A 41 -8.61 -2.71 3.49
C ASP A 41 -7.39 -3.00 2.59
N ALA A 42 -7.13 -2.12 1.62
CA ALA A 42 -6.01 -2.28 0.69
C ALA A 42 -4.64 -2.24 1.38
N ILE A 43 -4.49 -1.45 2.45
CA ILE A 43 -3.21 -1.33 3.17
C ILE A 43 -2.74 -2.67 3.74
N LEU A 44 -3.65 -3.53 4.20
CA LEU A 44 -3.32 -4.86 4.75
C LEU A 44 -2.68 -5.77 3.68
N ARG A 45 -3.00 -5.56 2.40
CA ARG A 45 -2.41 -6.28 1.26
C ARG A 45 -1.13 -5.60 0.75
N LEU A 46 -1.06 -4.27 0.84
CA LEU A 46 0.08 -3.49 0.38
C LEU A 46 1.32 -3.66 1.29
N LEU A 47 1.16 -3.79 2.60
CA LEU A 47 2.27 -3.98 3.55
C LEU A 47 3.15 -5.19 3.24
N PRO A 48 2.60 -6.43 3.16
CA PRO A 48 3.40 -7.60 2.80
C PRO A 48 3.89 -7.54 1.35
N TRP A 49 3.19 -6.84 0.46
CA TRP A 49 3.66 -6.62 -0.92
C TRP A 49 4.93 -5.77 -0.96
N ARG A 50 5.01 -4.70 -0.16
CA ARG A 50 6.22 -3.88 -0.04
C ARG A 50 7.41 -4.71 0.42
N GLU A 51 7.24 -5.56 1.44
CA GLU A 51 8.31 -6.45 1.89
C GLU A 51 8.75 -7.45 0.82
N LYS A 52 7.80 -7.97 0.03
CA LYS A 52 8.09 -8.83 -1.14
C LYS A 52 8.90 -8.12 -2.24
N LEU A 53 8.73 -6.81 -2.42
CA LEU A 53 9.53 -6.02 -3.35
C LEU A 53 10.97 -5.86 -2.82
N VAL A 54 11.12 -5.56 -1.54
CA VAL A 54 12.44 -5.46 -0.87
C VAL A 54 13.19 -6.78 -0.96
N LEU A 55 12.52 -7.91 -0.69
CA LEU A 55 13.10 -9.26 -0.83
C LEU A 55 13.53 -9.60 -2.27
N ARG A 56 12.97 -8.93 -3.28
CA ARG A 56 13.35 -9.06 -4.69
C ARG A 56 14.47 -8.10 -5.12
N GLY A 57 15.03 -7.34 -4.19
CA GLY A 57 16.10 -6.37 -4.47
C GLY A 57 15.62 -5.00 -4.93
N VAL A 58 14.30 -4.73 -4.92
CA VAL A 58 13.76 -3.41 -5.23
C VAL A 58 13.89 -2.52 -4.00
N ARG A 59 14.51 -1.34 -4.14
CA ARG A 59 14.58 -0.34 -3.06
C ARG A 59 13.23 0.36 -2.89
N ALA A 60 12.23 -0.36 -2.37
CA ALA A 60 10.91 0.21 -2.10
C ALA A 60 10.91 1.07 -0.83
N GLY A 61 10.31 2.25 -0.93
CA GLY A 61 10.23 3.18 0.19
C GLY A 61 9.46 2.63 1.38
N PRO A 62 9.75 3.13 2.60
CA PRO A 62 9.02 2.75 3.80
C PRO A 62 7.59 3.27 3.75
N LEU A 63 6.61 2.44 4.09
CA LEU A 63 5.20 2.84 4.23
C LEU A 63 4.88 3.34 5.63
N ASN A 64 5.45 2.67 6.64
CA ASN A 64 5.11 2.81 8.04
C ASN A 64 6.28 2.32 8.90
N GLN A 65 6.14 2.51 10.21
CA GLN A 65 7.06 1.92 11.20
C GLN A 65 7.00 0.39 11.18
N GLY A 66 8.13 -0.26 11.46
CA GLY A 66 8.24 -1.72 11.44
C GLY A 66 7.30 -2.45 12.42
N PHE A 67 6.82 -1.76 13.47
CA PHE A 67 5.77 -2.27 14.34
C PHE A 67 4.47 -2.57 13.56
N CYS A 68 4.06 -1.67 12.68
CA CYS A 68 2.82 -1.79 11.93
C CYS A 68 2.88 -2.87 10.84
N THR A 69 4.07 -3.27 10.39
CA THR A 69 4.22 -4.45 9.51
C THR A 69 3.95 -5.75 10.27
N ARG A 70 4.28 -5.79 11.58
CA ARG A 70 4.05 -6.95 12.45
C ARG A 70 2.63 -6.97 13.03
N ASN A 71 2.10 -5.79 13.32
CA ASN A 71 0.78 -5.58 13.94
C ASN A 71 -0.08 -4.66 13.04
N PRO A 72 -0.53 -5.16 11.87
CA PRO A 72 -1.22 -4.31 10.91
C PRO A 72 -2.59 -3.84 11.41
N LEU A 73 -3.30 -4.65 12.21
CA LEU A 73 -4.61 -4.30 12.76
C LEU A 73 -4.55 -3.22 13.85
N ASP A 74 -3.42 -3.11 14.56
CA ASP A 74 -3.22 -2.08 15.59
C ASP A 74 -2.99 -0.69 14.98
N CYS A 75 -2.43 -0.64 13.77
CA CYS A 75 -2.15 0.61 13.06
C CYS A 75 -3.20 0.97 12.02
N PHE A 76 -3.82 -0.04 11.41
CA PHE A 76 -4.82 0.11 10.37
C PHE A 76 -6.06 -0.65 10.80
N GLN A 77 -6.82 -0.05 11.71
CA GLN A 77 -8.12 -0.57 12.07
C GLN A 77 -9.04 -0.42 10.86
N PRO A 78 -9.69 -1.50 10.38
CA PRO A 78 -10.76 -1.36 9.42
C PRO A 78 -11.86 -0.48 10.02
N PRO A 79 -12.56 0.32 9.20
CA PRO A 79 -13.65 1.16 9.71
C PRO A 79 -14.65 0.31 10.49
N ASN A 80 -14.99 0.75 11.70
CA ASN A 80 -15.96 0.06 12.54
C ASN A 80 -17.29 -0.05 11.78
N PRO A 81 -17.83 -1.27 11.55
CA PRO A 81 -19.10 -1.43 10.84
C PRO A 81 -20.29 -0.84 11.61
N ASN A 82 -20.14 -0.57 12.91
CA ASN A 82 -21.15 0.05 13.77
C ASN A 82 -20.54 1.21 14.58
N PRO A 83 -20.33 2.40 13.98
CA PRO A 83 -19.94 3.56 14.75
C PRO A 83 -21.03 3.89 15.79
N PRO A 84 -20.66 4.38 16.99
CA PRO A 84 -21.67 4.92 17.91
C PRO A 84 -22.45 6.04 17.21
N LYS A 85 -23.77 6.04 17.40
CA LYS A 85 -24.68 7.04 16.83
C LYS A 85 -24.32 8.46 17.25
#